data_AF-A0A7C5I9F4-F1
#
_entry.id   AF-A0A7C5I9F4-F1
#
_cell.length_a   1.000
_cell.length_b   1.000
_cell.length_c   1.000
_cell.angle_alpha   90.00
_cell.angle_beta   90.00
_cell.angle_gamma   90.00
#
_symmetry.space_group_name_H-M   'P 1'
#
loop_
_entity.id
_entity.type
_entity.pdbx_description
1 polymer ?
#
loop_
_entity_poly.entity_id
_entity_poly.type
_entity_poly.pdbx_seq_one_letter_code
_entity_poly.pdbx_strand_id
1 'polypeptide(L)'
;MESEGRRHKVKDIALAPDGLKKIEWAESRMPVMMALRERYRASRPLTGMRIAGCLHVTKETAVLVRTLIAAGAEVSWSGCNPLSTQD
;
A
#
# COMPACT_ATOMS: atom_id res chain seq x y z
N MET A 1 -21.58 17.90 -7.69
CA MET A 1 -20.74 16.84 -8.28
C MET A 1 -19.67 16.53 -7.25
N GLU A 2 -20.00 15.69 -6.28
CA GLU A 2 -19.02 15.26 -5.27
C GLU A 2 -17.97 14.41 -5.99
N SER A 3 -16.70 14.78 -5.88
CA SER A 3 -15.62 13.95 -6.38
C SER A 3 -15.69 12.61 -5.66
N GLU A 4 -15.80 11.50 -6.39
CA GLU A 4 -15.68 10.14 -5.85
C GLU A 4 -14.23 9.90 -5.36
N GLY A 5 -13.86 10.55 -4.25
CA GLY A 5 -12.58 10.34 -3.59
C GLY A 5 -12.53 8.93 -3.02
N ARG A 6 -11.38 8.26 -3.14
CA ARG A 6 -11.13 6.93 -2.54
C ARG A 6 -11.56 6.94 -1.07
N ARG A 7 -12.67 6.26 -0.79
CA ARG A 7 -13.24 6.12 0.56
C ARG A 7 -12.23 5.35 1.43
N HIS A 8 -11.89 5.91 2.58
CA HIS A 8 -11.03 5.26 3.57
C HIS A 8 -11.54 5.58 4.99
N LYS A 9 -11.20 4.73 5.95
CA LYS A 9 -11.46 4.92 7.38
C LYS A 9 -10.20 4.55 8.14
N VAL A 10 -9.56 5.55 8.76
CA VAL A 10 -8.34 5.42 9.56
C VAL A 10 -8.53 6.16 10.88
N LYS A 11 -7.66 5.93 11.87
CA LYS A 11 -7.77 6.59 13.16
C LYS A 11 -7.47 8.09 13.08
N ASP A 12 -6.36 8.45 12.44
CA ASP A 12 -5.91 9.84 12.31
C ASP A 12 -5.16 10.04 10.99
N ILE A 13 -5.72 10.84 10.07
CA ILE A 13 -5.12 11.12 8.77
C ILE A 13 -3.92 12.07 8.86
N ALA A 14 -3.77 12.81 9.95
CA ALA A 14 -2.67 13.75 10.15
C ALA A 14 -1.31 13.05 10.31
N LEU A 15 -1.31 11.75 10.62
CA LEU A 15 -0.09 10.93 10.75
C LEU A 15 0.54 10.52 9.40
N ALA A 16 -0.15 10.77 8.27
CA ALA A 16 0.32 10.38 6.95
C ALA A 16 1.76 10.82 6.59
N PRO A 17 2.24 12.03 6.93
CA PRO A 17 3.62 12.43 6.66
C PRO A 17 4.66 11.59 7.40
N ASP A 18 4.39 11.20 8.65
CA ASP A 18 5.30 10.35 9.42
C ASP A 18 5.19 8.89 9.00
N GLY A 19 4.00 8.45 8.62
CA GLY A 19 3.78 7.17 7.94
C GLY A 19 4.63 7.04 6.68
N LEU A 20 4.70 8.10 5.85
CA LEU A 20 5.53 8.11 4.65
C LEU A 20 7.01 7.89 4.96
N LYS A 21 7.56 8.58 5.97
CA LYS A 21 8.96 8.39 6.40
C LYS A 21 9.23 6.93 6.85
N LYS A 22 8.29 6.32 7.56
CA LYS A 22 8.38 4.90 7.98
C LYS A 22 8.34 3.96 6.79
N ILE A 23 7.53 4.26 5.77
CA ILE A 23 7.46 3.49 4.53
C ILE A 23 8.79 3.59 3.77
N GLU A 24 9.34 4.79 3.61
CA GLU A 24 10.64 4.99 2.94
C GLU A 24 11.77 4.20 3.63
N TRP A 25 11.78 4.20 4.96
CA TRP A 25 12.69 3.36 5.74
C TRP A 25 12.48 1.86 5.51
N ALA A 26 11.24 1.41 5.32
CA ALA A 26 10.94 0.02 5.00
C ALA A 26 11.36 -0.33 3.56
N GLU A 27 11.15 0.55 2.60
CA GLU A 27 11.58 0.39 1.21
C GLU A 27 13.10 0.16 1.11
N SER A 28 13.90 0.89 1.90
CA SER A 28 15.36 0.70 1.95
C SER A 28 15.81 -0.65 2.53
N ARG A 29 14.90 -1.42 3.14
CA ARG A 29 15.16 -2.72 3.79
C ARG A 29 14.42 -3.88 3.14
N MET A 30 13.65 -3.63 2.07
CA MET A 30 12.89 -4.65 1.35
C MET A 30 13.37 -4.75 -0.12
N PRO A 31 14.64 -5.13 -0.37
CA PRO A 31 15.26 -5.03 -1.69
C PRO A 31 14.54 -5.87 -2.75
N VAL A 32 14.02 -7.05 -2.37
CA VAL A 32 13.25 -7.91 -3.29
C VAL A 32 11.96 -7.22 -3.74
N MET A 33 11.25 -6.55 -2.83
CA MET A 33 10.03 -5.81 -3.18
C MET A 33 10.33 -4.64 -4.11
N MET A 34 11.42 -3.92 -3.86
CA MET A 34 11.83 -2.81 -4.73
C MET A 34 12.25 -3.30 -6.12
N ALA A 35 12.95 -4.43 -6.22
CA ALA A 35 13.29 -5.06 -7.49
C ALA A 35 12.05 -5.49 -8.28
N LEU A 36 11.06 -6.10 -7.60
CA LEU A 36 9.78 -6.46 -8.23
C LEU A 36 9.00 -5.23 -8.70
N ARG A 37 8.95 -4.18 -7.87
CA ARG A 37 8.31 -2.90 -8.20
C ARG A 37 8.91 -2.31 -9.46
N GLU A 38 10.24 -2.26 -9.56
CA GLU A 38 10.91 -1.70 -10.73
C GLU A 38 10.68 -2.56 -11.98
N ARG A 39 10.84 -3.89 -11.86
CA ARG A 39 10.64 -4.84 -12.96
C ARG A 39 9.25 -4.73 -13.60
N TYR A 40 8.21 -4.52 -12.80
CA TYR A 40 6.82 -4.56 -13.27
C TYR A 40 6.16 -3.19 -13.44
N ARG A 41 6.87 -2.09 -13.12
CA ARG A 41 6.36 -0.72 -13.30
C ARG A 41 6.03 -0.42 -14.76
N ALA A 42 6.83 -0.90 -15.71
CA ALA A 42 6.64 -0.64 -17.13
C ALA A 42 5.57 -1.54 -17.76
N SER A 43 5.64 -2.85 -17.50
CA SER A 43 4.72 -3.84 -18.09
C SER A 43 3.33 -3.86 -17.44
N ARG A 44 3.21 -3.38 -16.19
CA ARG A 44 1.96 -3.25 -15.44
C ARG A 44 1.03 -4.47 -15.58
N PRO A 45 1.51 -5.68 -15.24
CA PRO A 45 0.81 -6.93 -15.53
C PRO A 45 -0.51 -7.10 -14.78
N LEU A 46 -0.76 -6.31 -13.72
CA LEU A 46 -1.99 -6.36 -12.93
C LEU A 46 -3.02 -5.32 -13.39
N THR A 47 -2.82 -4.68 -14.53
CA THR A 47 -3.77 -3.71 -15.08
C THR A 47 -5.15 -4.35 -15.27
N GLY A 48 -6.20 -3.68 -14.76
CA GLY A 48 -7.57 -4.18 -14.78
C GLY A 48 -7.92 -5.15 -13.64
N MET A 49 -6.94 -5.58 -12.83
CA MET A 49 -7.19 -6.43 -11.68
C MET A 49 -7.55 -5.62 -10.44
N ARG A 50 -8.53 -6.11 -9.69
CA ARG A 50 -8.94 -5.58 -8.38
C ARG A 50 -8.50 -6.54 -7.29
N ILE A 51 -7.65 -6.07 -6.38
CA ILE A 51 -7.08 -6.88 -5.30
C ILE A 51 -7.56 -6.34 -3.96
N ALA A 52 -8.26 -7.19 -3.21
CA ALA A 52 -8.60 -6.93 -1.81
C ALA A 52 -7.65 -7.72 -0.90
N GLY A 53 -7.06 -7.06 0.09
CA GLY A 53 -6.19 -7.71 1.07
C GLY A 53 -6.68 -7.54 2.50
N CYS A 54 -6.55 -8.61 3.28
CA CYS A 54 -6.79 -8.62 4.72
C CYS A 54 -5.53 -9.12 5.42
N LEU A 55 -4.66 -8.18 5.81
CA LEU A 55 -3.35 -8.44 6.42
C LEU A 55 -3.06 -7.37 7.47
N HIS A 56 -2.04 -7.57 8.32
CA HIS A 56 -1.60 -6.52 9.24
C HIS A 56 -1.27 -5.23 8.48
N VAL A 57 -1.80 -4.09 8.93
CA VAL A 57 -1.56 -2.80 8.29
C VAL A 57 -0.32 -2.17 8.91
N THR A 58 0.84 -2.46 8.33
CA THR A 58 2.14 -1.95 8.78
C THR A 58 2.85 -1.19 7.65
N LYS A 59 3.97 -0.55 7.97
CA LYS A 59 4.86 0.06 6.97
C LYS A 59 5.35 -0.94 5.90
N GLU A 60 5.61 -2.19 6.26
CA GLU A 60 6.00 -3.25 5.32
C GLU A 60 4.84 -3.62 4.38
N THR A 61 3.62 -3.72 4.91
CA THR A 61 2.42 -3.95 4.09
C THR A 61 2.18 -2.79 3.13
N ALA A 62 2.43 -1.54 3.53
CA ALA A 62 2.35 -0.41 2.61
C ALA A 62 3.35 -0.52 1.44
N VAL A 63 4.55 -1.09 1.64
CA VAL A 63 5.50 -1.38 0.55
C VAL A 63 4.93 -2.42 -0.43
N LEU A 64 4.27 -3.46 0.08
CA LEU A 64 3.55 -4.45 -0.74
C LEU A 64 2.42 -3.79 -1.55
N VAL A 65 1.53 -3.05 -0.89
CA VAL A 65 0.40 -2.37 -1.52
C VAL A 65 0.87 -1.41 -2.62
N ARG A 66 1.90 -0.59 -2.35
CA ARG A 66 2.52 0.30 -3.35
C ARG A 66 3.10 -0.47 -4.54
N THR A 67 3.63 -1.67 -4.32
CA THR A 67 4.18 -2.51 -5.38
C THR A 67 3.08 -3.10 -6.27
N LEU A 68 1.96 -3.54 -5.69
CA LEU A 68 0.78 -3.98 -6.44
C LEU A 68 0.19 -2.85 -7.30
N ILE A 69 0.09 -1.63 -6.72
CA ILE A 69 -0.35 -0.44 -7.46
C ILE A 69 0.62 -0.13 -8.61
N ALA A 70 1.93 -0.15 -8.38
CA ALA A 70 2.93 0.09 -9.41
C ALA A 70 2.85 -0.96 -10.55
N ALA A 71 2.49 -2.19 -10.23
CA ALA A 71 2.21 -3.24 -11.20
C ALA A 71 0.84 -3.12 -11.89
N GLY A 72 0.04 -2.08 -11.58
CA GLY A 72 -1.19 -1.72 -12.29
C GLY A 72 -2.50 -2.09 -11.60
N ALA A 73 -2.47 -2.70 -10.40
CA ALA A 73 -3.67 -3.14 -9.71
C ALA A 73 -4.46 -1.98 -9.07
N GLU A 74 -5.79 -2.13 -9.03
CA GLU A 74 -6.65 -1.39 -8.12
C GLU A 74 -6.71 -2.15 -6.78
N VAL A 75 -6.44 -1.48 -5.66
CA VAL A 75 -6.28 -2.14 -4.36
C VAL A 75 -7.25 -1.59 -3.30
N SER A 76 -7.79 -2.50 -2.48
CA SER A 76 -8.51 -2.20 -1.23
C SER A 76 -7.92 -3.02 -0.10
N TRP A 77 -7.84 -2.47 1.12
CA TRP A 77 -7.11 -3.13 2.21
C TRP A 77 -7.79 -2.99 3.57
N SER A 78 -7.70 -4.03 4.38
CA SER A 78 -8.16 -4.05 5.78
C SER A 78 -7.15 -4.74 6.70
N GLY A 79 -7.18 -4.40 7.98
CA GLY A 79 -6.44 -5.11 9.02
C GLY A 79 -7.04 -6.47 9.34
N CYS A 80 -6.22 -7.53 9.43
CA CYS A 80 -6.67 -8.86 9.87
C CYS A 80 -6.60 -9.07 11.40
N ASN A 81 -6.02 -8.11 12.14
CA ASN A 81 -5.92 -8.16 13.60
C ASN A 81 -6.08 -6.75 14.20
N PRO A 82 -6.95 -6.56 15.21
CA PRO A 82 -7.32 -5.26 15.74
C PRO A 82 -6.16 -4.47 16.39
N LEU A 83 -5.08 -5.13 16.81
CA LEU A 83 -3.93 -4.51 17.48
C LEU A 83 -2.70 -4.36 16.58
N SER A 84 -2.81 -4.78 15.32
CA SER A 84 -1.67 -4.84 14.39
C SER A 84 -1.52 -3.62 13.49
N THR A 85 -2.56 -2.80 13.37
CA THR A 85 -2.53 -1.59 12.54
C THR A 85 -1.60 -0.55 13.16
N GLN A 86 -0.66 -0.08 12.36
CA GLN A 86 0.15 1.09 12.65
C GLN A 86 -0.52 2.28 11.94
N ASP A 87 -1.16 3.15 12.73
CA ASP A 87 -1.77 4.39 12.25
C ASP A 87 -0.73 5.39 11.73
#